data_AF-A0A3M2NIE8-F1
#
_entry.id   AF-A0A3M2NIE8-F1
#
_cell.length_a   1.000
_cell.length_b   1.000
_cell.length_c   1.000
_cell.angle_alpha   90.00
_cell.angle_beta   90.00
_cell.angle_gamma   90.00
#
_symmetry.space_group_name_H-M   'P 1'
#
loop_
_entity.id
_entity.type
_entity.pdbx_description
1 polymer ?
#
loop_
_entity_poly.entity_id
_entity_poly.type
_entity_poly.pdbx_seq_one_letter_code
_entity_poly.pdbx_strand_id
1 'polypeptide(L)'
;MDLSAIGDFIKGKKDLAEARRMMEKVTVTNVYAPLKKGARRTIVSTSDKEITEIALSAKASMTTISSQIDSAVQGQFRTKVETVLDEKQAAFDELSYGE
;
A
#
# COMPACT_ATOMS: atom_id res chain seq x y z
N MET A 1 5.25 -39.07 -4.18
CA MET A 1 5.90 -39.18 -2.85
C MET A 1 6.57 -40.53 -2.81
N ASP A 2 7.90 -40.58 -2.70
CA ASP A 2 8.63 -41.85 -2.61
C ASP A 2 8.63 -42.33 -1.15
N LEU A 3 7.99 -43.47 -0.90
CA LEU A 3 7.82 -44.11 0.41
C LEU A 3 8.49 -45.49 0.45
N SER A 4 9.30 -45.82 -0.56
CA SER A 4 9.93 -47.12 -0.73
C SER A 4 10.72 -47.55 0.52
N ALA A 5 11.48 -46.63 1.14
CA ALA A 5 12.29 -46.98 2.32
C ALA A 5 11.46 -47.27 3.58
N ILE A 6 10.26 -46.71 3.71
CA ILE A 6 9.33 -47.03 4.80
C ILE A 6 8.74 -48.42 4.57
N GLY A 7 8.35 -48.72 3.32
CA GLY A 7 7.88 -50.05 2.94
C GLY A 7 8.95 -51.13 3.10
N ASP A 8 10.21 -50.80 2.81
CA ASP A 8 11.35 -51.70 2.99
C ASP A 8 11.72 -51.89 4.47
N PHE A 9 11.56 -50.87 5.32
CA PHE A 9 11.70 -51.02 6.77
C PHE A 9 10.65 -51.96 7.37
N ILE A 10 9.38 -51.82 6.98
CA ILE A 10 8.31 -52.74 7.41
C ILE A 10 8.59 -54.18 6.96
N LYS A 11 9.26 -54.34 5.81
CA LYS A 11 9.71 -55.64 5.29
C LYS A 11 11.05 -56.12 5.87
N GLY A 12 11.62 -55.41 6.85
CA GLY A 12 12.90 -55.76 7.49
C GLY A 12 14.14 -55.59 6.61
N LYS A 13 14.02 -54.90 5.46
CA LYS A 13 15.10 -54.73 4.48
C LYS A 13 15.92 -53.46 4.68
N LYS A 14 15.46 -52.55 5.54
CA LYS A 14 16.12 -51.28 5.89
C LYS A 14 16.05 -51.02 7.38
N ASP A 15 16.97 -50.19 7.87
CA ASP A 15 17.05 -49.81 9.27
C ASP A 15 16.07 -48.67 9.62
N LEU A 16 15.64 -48.62 10.89
CA LEU A 16 14.70 -47.65 11.44
C LEU A 16 15.17 -46.20 11.23
N ALA A 17 16.49 -45.97 11.30
CA ALA A 17 17.08 -44.65 11.08
C ALA A 17 16.80 -44.11 9.66
N GLU A 18 16.85 -44.96 8.63
CA GLU A 18 16.57 -44.55 7.25
C GLU A 18 15.09 -44.27 7.05
N ALA A 19 14.21 -45.11 7.60
CA ALA A 19 12.77 -44.92 7.55
C ALA A 19 12.35 -43.62 8.26
N ARG A 20 12.92 -43.35 9.44
CA ARG A 20 12.67 -42.13 10.20
C ARG A 20 13.12 -40.88 9.43
N ARG A 21 14.33 -40.91 8.85
CA ARG A 21 14.84 -39.79 8.04
C ARG A 21 13.98 -39.52 6.82
N MET A 22 13.48 -40.56 6.15
CA MET A 22 12.56 -40.40 5.02
C MET A 22 11.22 -39.82 5.47
N MET A 23 10.66 -40.30 6.58
CA MET A 23 9.42 -39.79 7.13
C MET A 23 9.54 -38.31 7.54
N GLU A 24 10.62 -37.91 8.22
CA GLU A 24 10.90 -36.51 8.55
C GLU A 24 11.02 -35.65 7.29
N LYS A 25 11.76 -36.11 6.29
CA LYS A 25 11.90 -35.39 5.01
C LYS A 25 10.56 -35.21 4.31
N VAL A 26 9.71 -36.23 4.32
CA VAL A 26 8.37 -36.19 3.74
C VAL A 26 7.48 -35.21 4.47
N THR A 27 7.46 -35.23 5.80
CA THR A 27 6.65 -34.32 6.61
C THR A 27 7.10 -32.87 6.44
N VAL A 28 8.42 -32.60 6.46
CA VAL A 28 8.96 -31.26 6.22
C VAL A 28 8.60 -30.76 4.83
N THR A 29 8.79 -31.58 3.80
CA THR A 29 8.64 -31.16 2.40
C THR A 29 7.17 -30.96 2.01
N ASN A 30 6.26 -31.81 2.50
CA ASN A 30 4.88 -31.84 2.02
C ASN A 30 3.88 -31.19 2.98
N VAL A 31 4.23 -31.03 4.26
CA VAL A 31 3.34 -30.40 5.25
C VAL A 31 3.90 -29.06 5.66
N TYR A 32 5.06 -29.05 6.33
CA TYR A 32 5.56 -27.81 6.94
C TYR A 32 6.00 -26.76 5.93
N ALA A 33 6.70 -27.15 4.85
CA ALA A 33 7.17 -26.19 3.86
C ALA A 33 6.01 -25.51 3.10
N PRO A 34 4.98 -26.22 2.59
CA PRO A 34 3.80 -25.60 2.00
C PRO A 34 3.04 -24.70 2.97
N LEU A 35 2.85 -25.11 4.23
CA LEU A 35 2.19 -24.29 5.24
C LEU A 35 2.95 -22.99 5.49
N LYS A 36 4.27 -23.05 5.67
CA LYS A 36 5.11 -21.85 5.84
C LYS A 36 5.09 -20.95 4.61
N LYS A 37 5.12 -21.51 3.40
CA LYS A 37 4.99 -20.75 2.15
C LYS A 37 3.63 -20.07 2.03
N GLY A 38 2.55 -20.78 2.38
CA GLY A 38 1.19 -20.25 2.41
C GLY A 38 1.07 -19.07 3.37
N ALA A 39 1.49 -19.24 4.62
CA ALA A 39 1.50 -18.16 5.62
C ALA A 39 2.28 -16.94 5.15
N ARG A 40 3.46 -17.15 4.54
CA ARG A 40 4.28 -16.06 3.99
C ARG A 40 3.55 -15.33 2.86
N ARG A 41 2.88 -16.05 1.96
CA ARG A 41 2.08 -15.47 0.87
C ARG A 41 0.89 -14.68 1.41
N THR A 42 0.21 -15.17 2.45
CA THR A 42 -0.88 -14.43 3.10
C THR A 42 -0.38 -13.12 3.69
N ILE A 43 0.75 -13.14 4.41
CA ILE A 43 1.34 -11.91 4.97
C ILE A 43 1.63 -10.89 3.87
N VAL A 44 2.30 -11.31 2.79
CA VAL A 44 2.61 -10.42 1.66
C VAL A 44 1.32 -9.86 1.05
N SER A 45 0.32 -10.70 0.80
CA SER A 45 -0.95 -10.27 0.21
C SER A 45 -1.71 -9.28 1.10
N THR A 46 -1.70 -9.47 2.42
CA THR A 46 -2.35 -8.55 3.35
C THR A 46 -1.61 -7.22 3.40
N SER A 47 -0.28 -7.24 3.50
CA SER A 47 0.53 -6.03 3.49
C SER A 47 0.40 -5.25 2.19
N ASP A 48 0.41 -5.91 1.03
CA ASP A 48 0.21 -5.25 -0.27
C ASP A 48 -1.15 -4.56 -0.36
N LYS A 49 -2.20 -5.18 0.20
CA LYS A 49 -3.53 -4.59 0.27
C LYS A 49 -3.55 -3.34 1.16
N GLU A 50 -2.98 -3.42 2.36
CA GLU A 50 -2.88 -2.29 3.29
C GLU A 50 -2.09 -1.12 2.68
N ILE A 51 -0.94 -1.41 2.04
CA ILE A 51 -0.13 -0.40 1.35
C ILE A 51 -0.94 0.28 0.24
N THR A 52 -1.70 -0.50 -0.54
CA THR A 52 -2.52 0.02 -1.64
C THR A 52 -3.63 0.92 -1.10
N GLU A 53 -4.33 0.53 -0.03
CA GLU A 53 -5.38 1.33 0.59
C GLU A 53 -4.83 2.65 1.15
N ILE A 54 -3.68 2.63 1.82
CA ILE A 54 -3.00 3.83 2.32
C ILE A 54 -2.62 4.75 1.15
N ALA A 55 -2.05 4.20 0.07
CA ALA A 55 -1.64 4.98 -1.08
C ALA A 55 -2.84 5.65 -1.79
N LEU A 56 -3.96 4.94 -1.92
CA LEU A 56 -5.19 5.49 -2.48
C LEU A 56 -5.77 6.60 -1.62
N SER A 57 -5.79 6.40 -0.29
CA SER A 57 -6.23 7.42 0.67
C SER A 57 -5.36 8.67 0.59
N ALA A 58 -4.03 8.50 0.60
CA ALA A 58 -3.08 9.60 0.47
C ALA A 58 -3.27 10.37 -0.85
N LYS A 59 -3.48 9.67 -1.98
CA LYS A 59 -3.77 10.29 -3.28
C LYS A 59 -5.07 11.10 -3.24
N ALA A 60 -6.12 10.59 -2.60
CA ALA A 60 -7.37 11.32 -2.42
C ALA A 60 -7.16 12.58 -1.58
N SER A 61 -6.44 12.49 -0.46
CA SER A 61 -6.09 13.65 0.38
C SER A 61 -5.27 14.69 -0.38
N MET A 62 -4.26 14.27 -1.15
CA MET A 62 -3.46 15.18 -1.99
C MET A 62 -4.32 15.88 -3.05
N THR A 63 -5.28 15.17 -3.66
CA THR A 63 -6.22 15.75 -4.63
C THR A 63 -7.10 16.81 -3.96
N THR A 64 -7.63 16.52 -2.77
CA THR A 64 -8.41 17.49 -1.99
C THR A 64 -7.59 18.72 -1.63
N ILE A 65 -6.35 18.55 -1.17
CA ILE A 65 -5.44 19.65 -0.85
C ILE A 65 -5.18 20.51 -2.09
N SER A 66 -4.91 19.89 -3.24
CA SER A 66 -4.72 20.62 -4.51
C SER A 66 -5.94 21.46 -4.86
N SER A 67 -7.14 20.89 -4.77
CA SER A 67 -8.39 21.61 -5.05
C SER A 67 -8.62 22.77 -4.08
N GLN A 68 -8.29 22.60 -2.80
CA GLN A 68 -8.36 23.69 -1.82
C GLN A 68 -7.38 24.82 -2.12
N ILE A 69 -6.15 24.48 -2.54
CA ILE A 69 -5.15 25.48 -2.97
C ILE A 69 -5.66 26.23 -4.21
N ASP A 70 -6.17 25.52 -5.22
CA ASP A 70 -6.70 26.15 -6.44
C ASP A 70 -7.85 27.11 -6.12
N SER A 71 -8.77 26.69 -5.26
CA SER A 71 -9.90 27.53 -4.82
C SER A 71 -9.43 28.77 -4.05
N ALA A 72 -8.43 28.62 -3.17
CA ALA A 72 -7.87 29.75 -2.44
C ALA A 72 -7.17 30.75 -3.36
N VAL A 73 -6.40 30.28 -4.33
CA VAL A 73 -5.63 31.12 -5.26
C VAL A 73 -6.55 31.78 -6.29
N GLN A 74 -7.41 31.01 -6.96
CA GLN A 74 -8.26 31.53 -8.03
C GLN A 74 -9.47 32.31 -7.51
N GLY A 75 -9.97 31.94 -6.33
CA GLY A 75 -11.09 32.63 -5.69
C GLY A 75 -10.58 33.74 -4.79
N GLN A 76 -10.26 33.39 -3.54
CA GLN A 76 -10.05 34.36 -2.46
C GLN A 76 -8.91 35.35 -2.75
N PHE A 77 -7.78 34.88 -3.27
CA PHE A 77 -6.66 35.74 -3.58
C PHE A 77 -6.97 36.68 -4.75
N ARG A 78 -7.49 36.16 -5.86
CA ARG A 78 -7.90 36.98 -7.02
C ARG A 78 -8.92 38.04 -6.64
N THR A 79 -9.98 37.67 -5.92
CA THR A 79 -11.01 38.62 -5.50
C THR A 79 -10.43 39.75 -4.65
N LYS A 80 -9.50 39.45 -3.73
CA LYS A 80 -8.83 40.50 -2.95
C LYS A 80 -8.02 41.45 -3.81
N VAL A 81 -7.30 40.94 -4.83
CA VAL A 81 -6.55 41.78 -5.75
C VAL A 81 -7.47 42.68 -6.56
N GLU A 82 -8.57 42.15 -7.09
CA GLU A 82 -9.58 42.92 -7.82
C GLU A 82 -10.19 44.02 -6.93
N THR A 83 -10.60 43.68 -5.71
CA THR A 83 -11.13 44.68 -4.76
C THR A 83 -10.14 45.79 -4.45
N VAL A 84 -8.86 45.46 -4.22
CA VAL A 84 -7.83 46.48 -3.95
C VAL A 84 -7.58 47.35 -5.18
N LEU A 85 -7.59 46.78 -6.39
CA LEU A 85 -7.45 47.55 -7.62
C LEU A 85 -8.63 48.51 -7.81
N ASP A 86 -9.86 48.03 -7.60
CA ASP A 86 -11.08 48.84 -7.69
C ASP A 86 -11.07 49.99 -6.67
N GLU A 87 -10.69 49.70 -5.42
CA GLU A 87 -10.53 50.72 -4.36
C GLU A 87 -9.49 51.77 -4.74
N LYS A 88 -8.35 51.35 -5.30
CA LYS A 88 -7.29 52.27 -5.73
C LYS A 88 -7.70 53.09 -6.95
N GLN A 89 -8.45 52.52 -7.87
CA GLN A 89 -8.97 53.23 -9.03
C GLN A 89 -10.00 54.29 -8.60
N ALA A 90 -10.95 53.94 -7.74
CA ALA A 90 -11.93 54.88 -7.20
C ALA A 90 -11.27 56.05 -6.45
N ALA A 91 -10.23 55.76 -5.64
CA ALA A 91 -9.47 56.80 -4.96
C ALA A 91 -8.70 57.73 -5.92
N PHE A 92 -8.22 57.19 -7.05
CA PHE A 92 -7.56 57.97 -8.09
C PHE A 92 -8.55 58.87 -8.84
N ASP A 93 -9.72 58.32 -9.16
CA ASP A 93 -10.79 59.06 -9.83
C ASP A 93 -11.30 60.22 -8.94
N GLU A 94 -11.52 60.01 -7.64
CA GLU A 94 -11.87 61.09 -6.69
C GLU A 94 -10.81 62.20 -6.62
N LEU A 95 -9.53 61.84 -6.65
CA LEU A 95 -8.42 62.81 -6.67
C LEU A 95 -8.36 63.62 -7.97
N SER A 96 -8.75 63.01 -9.09
CA SER A 96 -8.68 63.63 -10.42
C SER A 96 -9.85 64.58 -10.74
N TYR A 97 -10.96 64.50 -9.99
CA TYR A 97 -12.14 65.39 -10.15
C TYR A 97 -12.21 66.51 -9.11
N GLY A 98 -11.18 66.66 -8.26
CA GLY A 98 -11.08 67.68 -7.20
C GLY A 98 -10.31 68.95 -7.56
N GLU A 99 -9.97 69.18 -8.83
CA GLU A 99 -9.46 70.47 -9.34
C GLU A 99 -10.58 71.39 -9.86
#